data_AF-A0A6C0HAU0-F1
#
_entry.id   AF-A0A6C0HAU0-F1
#
_cell.length_a   1.000
_cell.length_b   1.000
_cell.length_c   1.000
_cell.angle_alpha   90.00
_cell.angle_beta   90.00
_cell.angle_gamma   90.00
#
_symmetry.space_group_name_H-M   'P 1'
#
loop_
_entity.id
_entity.type
_entity.pdbx_description
1 polymer ?
#
loop_
_entity_poly.entity_id
_entity_poly.type
_entity_poly.pdbx_seq_one_letter_code
_entity_poly.pdbx_strand_id
1 'polypeptide(L)'
;MEGKKPNVIIQTSGTKTGSTILVNMLYGFIIKNEPVRFLLSVDNIPRYLLNYNTNIFKFHNLDIDEFIQKHSDKYNLYFVCSERGDKVIDKKYHNYKNVLIFNYDELLETETYSVEDIVNNTYNKLRSFLPDDIELNKQDAVERIQKMNTLYEEIKDRHYSYADDFFQLHGSHRTTAYK
;
A
#
# COMPACT_ATOMS: atom_id res chain seq x y z
N MET A 1 -20.96 -18.47 -16.73
CA MET A 1 -19.64 -17.85 -16.50
C MET A 1 -19.17 -18.32 -15.14
N GLU A 2 -18.21 -19.25 -15.08
CA GLU A 2 -17.55 -19.59 -13.81
C GLU A 2 -16.98 -18.28 -13.22
N GLY A 3 -17.41 -17.94 -12.00
CA GLY A 3 -17.17 -16.63 -11.41
C GLY A 3 -15.68 -16.40 -11.17
N LYS A 4 -15.09 -15.44 -11.90
CA LYS A 4 -13.71 -15.00 -11.68
C LYS A 4 -13.56 -14.55 -10.21
N LYS A 5 -12.54 -15.09 -9.52
CA LYS A 5 -12.20 -14.64 -8.16
C LYS A 5 -11.88 -13.14 -8.15
N PRO A 6 -12.32 -12.37 -7.13
CA PRO A 6 -11.94 -10.97 -7.00
C PRO A 6 -10.43 -10.83 -6.79
N ASN A 7 -9.84 -9.74 -7.26
CA ASN A 7 -8.46 -9.38 -6.93
C ASN A 7 -8.43 -8.69 -5.56
N VAL A 8 -7.49 -9.10 -4.71
CA VAL A 8 -7.24 -8.49 -3.41
C VAL A 8 -5.75 -8.16 -3.31
N ILE A 9 -5.46 -6.87 -3.18
CA ILE A 9 -4.12 -6.32 -3.01
C ILE A 9 -3.93 -5.96 -1.54
N ILE A 10 -2.98 -6.62 -0.88
CA ILE A 10 -2.62 -6.37 0.51
C ILE A 10 -1.32 -5.58 0.53
N GLN A 11 -1.38 -4.32 0.97
CA GLN A 11 -0.19 -3.59 1.36
C GLN A 11 0.21 -4.04 2.77
N THR A 12 1.27 -4.84 2.89
CA THR A 12 1.82 -5.25 4.18
C THR A 12 3.29 -4.89 4.30
N SER A 13 3.69 -4.26 5.41
CA SER A 13 5.06 -3.83 5.64
C SER A 13 5.29 -3.46 7.11
N GLY A 14 6.56 -3.47 7.51
CA GLY A 14 6.99 -2.92 8.79
C GLY A 14 6.67 -1.42 8.91
N THR A 15 6.69 -0.91 10.14
CA THR A 15 6.56 0.53 10.38
C THR A 15 7.80 1.26 9.86
N LYS A 16 7.63 2.51 9.38
CA LYS A 16 8.73 3.37 8.88
C LYS A 16 9.48 2.88 7.63
N THR A 17 8.86 2.01 6.83
CA THR A 17 9.40 1.50 5.54
C THR A 17 8.82 2.20 4.30
N GLY A 18 8.02 3.26 4.47
CA GLY A 18 7.29 3.88 3.35
C GLY A 18 5.91 3.26 3.07
N SER A 19 5.41 2.40 3.96
CA SER A 19 4.12 1.73 3.78
C SER A 19 2.92 2.68 3.59
N THR A 20 2.93 3.87 4.20
CA THR A 20 1.85 4.86 4.04
C THR A 20 1.85 5.51 2.66
N ILE A 21 3.01 5.88 2.11
CA ILE A 21 3.07 6.39 0.73
C ILE A 21 2.71 5.29 -0.28
N LEU A 22 3.22 4.07 -0.06
CA LEU A 22 2.94 2.93 -0.94
C LEU A 22 1.45 2.59 -1.01
N VAL A 23 0.74 2.51 0.13
CA VAL A 23 -0.70 2.23 0.11
C VAL A 23 -1.49 3.37 -0.53
N ASN A 24 -1.09 4.62 -0.31
CA ASN A 24 -1.77 5.75 -0.93
C ASN A 24 -1.52 5.82 -2.44
N MET A 25 -0.37 5.39 -2.94
CA MET A 25 -0.17 5.22 -4.38
C MET A 25 -1.09 4.13 -4.93
N LEU A 26 -1.19 2.96 -4.28
CA LEU A 26 -2.12 1.89 -4.70
C LEU A 26 -3.56 2.39 -4.80
N TYR A 27 -4.03 3.13 -3.80
CA TYR A 27 -5.34 3.76 -3.83
C TYR A 27 -5.46 4.79 -4.95
N GLY A 28 -4.44 5.63 -5.14
CA GLY A 28 -4.43 6.62 -6.21
C GLY A 28 -4.49 6.00 -7.60
N PHE A 29 -3.78 4.89 -7.83
CA PHE A 29 -3.81 4.20 -9.12
C PHE A 29 -5.15 3.57 -9.45
N ILE A 30 -5.90 3.07 -8.46
CA ILE A 30 -7.00 2.11 -8.68
C ILE A 30 -8.36 2.61 -8.15
N ILE A 31 -8.40 3.29 -7.00
CA ILE A 31 -9.63 3.74 -6.29
C ILE A 31 -9.41 5.08 -5.58
N LYS A 32 -9.08 6.12 -6.34
CA LYS A 32 -8.48 7.37 -5.80
C LYS A 32 -9.31 8.09 -4.73
N ASN A 33 -10.64 8.00 -4.77
CA ASN A 33 -11.56 8.73 -3.90
C ASN A 33 -11.92 7.99 -2.61
N GLU A 34 -11.35 6.81 -2.37
CA GLU A 34 -11.65 6.01 -1.18
C GLU A 34 -10.63 6.25 -0.05
N PRO A 35 -11.06 6.19 1.21
CA PRO A 35 -10.14 6.19 2.35
C PRO A 35 -9.36 4.86 2.40
N VAL A 36 -8.12 4.91 2.89
CA VAL A 36 -7.32 3.71 3.10
C VAL A 36 -8.01 2.81 4.12
N ARG A 37 -8.25 1.56 3.73
CA ARG A 37 -8.93 0.55 4.55
C ARG A 37 -7.89 -0.33 5.23
N PHE A 38 -8.02 -0.46 6.53
CA PHE A 38 -7.11 -1.24 7.36
C PHE A 38 -7.73 -2.60 7.73
N LEU A 39 -6.98 -3.69 7.58
CA LEU A 39 -7.38 -5.00 8.08
C LEU A 39 -6.92 -5.17 9.53
N LEU A 40 -7.84 -5.60 10.40
CA LEU A 40 -7.52 -5.84 11.81
C LEU A 40 -7.01 -7.26 12.06
N SER A 41 -7.35 -8.22 11.19
CA SER A 41 -6.94 -9.61 11.32
C SER A 41 -6.84 -10.31 9.97
N VAL A 42 -6.14 -11.44 9.95
CA VAL A 42 -6.12 -12.34 8.78
C VAL A 42 -7.44 -13.09 8.65
N ASP A 43 -8.22 -13.28 9.71
CA ASP A 43 -9.34 -14.23 9.69
C ASP A 43 -10.48 -13.84 8.76
N ASN A 44 -10.69 -12.54 8.51
CA ASN A 44 -11.81 -12.09 7.71
C ASN A 44 -11.47 -10.84 6.90
N ILE A 45 -11.63 -10.93 5.59
CA ILE A 45 -11.79 -9.76 4.73
C ILE A 45 -13.29 -9.45 4.73
N PRO A 46 -13.72 -8.35 5.37
CA PRO A 46 -15.15 -8.09 5.51
C PRO A 46 -15.81 -7.96 4.13
N ARG A 47 -16.85 -8.77 3.87
CA ARG A 47 -17.49 -8.82 2.55
C ARG A 47 -18.05 -7.47 2.10
N TYR A 48 -18.48 -6.62 3.02
CA TYR A 48 -18.98 -5.26 2.72
C TYR A 48 -17.88 -4.30 2.25
N LEU A 49 -16.61 -4.70 2.35
CA LEU A 49 -15.47 -3.97 1.77
C LEU A 49 -15.10 -4.49 0.38
N LEU A 50 -15.68 -5.61 -0.07
CA LEU A 50 -15.44 -6.18 -1.39
C LEU A 50 -16.43 -5.58 -2.40
N ASN A 51 -16.26 -4.30 -2.70
CA ASN A 51 -17.21 -3.54 -3.52
C ASN A 51 -16.77 -3.42 -4.99
N TYR A 52 -15.62 -3.99 -5.32
CA TYR A 52 -14.99 -3.86 -6.63
C TYR A 52 -14.36 -5.17 -7.10
N ASN A 53 -14.09 -5.24 -8.40
CA ASN A 53 -13.29 -6.32 -8.99
C ASN A 53 -11.85 -6.36 -8.42
N THR A 54 -11.34 -5.22 -7.95
CA THR A 54 -10.03 -5.09 -7.29
C THR A 54 -10.18 -4.37 -5.95
N ASN A 55 -9.72 -5.01 -4.87
CA ASN A 55 -9.84 -4.49 -3.51
C ASN A 55 -8.46 -4.29 -2.90
N ILE A 56 -8.26 -3.17 -2.22
CA ILE A 56 -6.98 -2.82 -1.60
C ILE A 56 -7.17 -2.70 -0.09
N PHE A 57 -6.20 -3.20 0.66
CA PHE A 57 -6.16 -3.11 2.11
C PHE A 57 -4.74 -2.86 2.63
N LYS A 58 -4.62 -2.06 3.69
CA LYS A 58 -3.42 -1.96 4.51
C LYS A 58 -3.45 -3.02 5.61
N PHE A 59 -2.31 -3.62 5.89
CA PHE A 59 -2.16 -4.58 6.98
C PHE A 59 -0.75 -4.53 7.58
N HIS A 60 -0.59 -4.85 8.86
CA HIS A 60 0.71 -4.85 9.53
C HIS A 60 1.28 -6.24 9.83
N ASN A 61 0.50 -7.31 9.66
CA ASN A 61 1.03 -8.66 9.81
C ASN A 61 1.82 -9.05 8.54
N LEU A 62 3.07 -9.44 8.74
CA LEU A 62 4.00 -9.85 7.69
C LEU A 62 3.92 -11.35 7.38
N ASP A 63 3.06 -12.10 8.06
CA ASP A 63 2.78 -13.51 7.77
C ASP A 63 1.91 -13.66 6.50
N ILE A 64 2.57 -13.59 5.35
CA ILE A 64 1.94 -13.75 4.03
C ILE A 64 1.41 -15.17 3.83
N ASP A 65 2.09 -16.19 4.36
CA ASP A 65 1.68 -17.59 4.21
C ASP A 65 0.33 -17.84 4.90
N GLU A 66 0.13 -17.32 6.12
CA GLU A 66 -1.14 -17.41 6.83
C GLU A 66 -2.30 -16.81 6.00
N PHE A 67 -2.04 -15.66 5.36
CA PHE A 67 -3.04 -14.99 4.53
C PHE A 67 -3.37 -15.80 3.27
N ILE A 68 -2.34 -16.34 2.60
CA ILE A 68 -2.52 -17.21 1.42
C ILE A 68 -3.32 -18.45 1.78
N GLN A 69 -2.98 -19.11 2.90
CA GLN A 69 -3.65 -20.33 3.34
C GLN A 69 -5.14 -20.12 3.57
N LYS A 70 -5.53 -18.98 4.14
CA LYS A 70 -6.93 -18.69 4.51
C LYS A 70 -7.83 -18.21 3.36
N HIS A 71 -7.24 -17.64 2.30
CA HIS A 71 -7.97 -16.81 1.35
C HIS A 71 -7.73 -17.10 -0.14
N SER A 72 -6.71 -17.88 -0.50
CA SER A 72 -6.39 -18.16 -1.92
C SER A 72 -7.47 -18.99 -2.64
N ASP A 73 -8.31 -19.70 -1.90
CA ASP A 73 -9.49 -20.40 -2.42
C ASP A 73 -10.60 -19.44 -2.89
N LYS A 74 -10.66 -18.22 -2.35
CA LYS A 74 -11.70 -17.22 -2.59
C LYS A 74 -11.25 -16.04 -3.47
N TYR A 75 -9.98 -15.67 -3.40
CA TYR A 75 -9.45 -14.45 -4.02
C TYR A 75 -8.16 -14.69 -4.81
N ASN A 76 -7.89 -13.81 -5.78
CA ASN A 76 -6.55 -13.66 -6.35
C ASN A 76 -5.77 -12.67 -5.47
N LEU A 77 -4.81 -13.19 -4.70
CA LEU A 77 -4.08 -12.42 -3.71
C LEU A 77 -2.79 -11.84 -4.28
N TYR A 78 -2.57 -10.55 -4.07
CA TYR A 78 -1.32 -9.85 -4.41
C TYR A 78 -0.82 -9.10 -3.18
N PHE A 79 0.45 -9.21 -2.86
CA PHE A 79 1.06 -8.55 -1.71
C PHE A 79 2.04 -7.49 -2.22
N VAL A 80 1.90 -6.26 -1.74
CA VAL A 80 2.77 -5.14 -2.11
C VAL A 80 3.42 -4.63 -0.84
N CYS A 81 4.73 -4.85 -0.76
CA CYS A 81 5.51 -4.67 0.45
C CYS A 81 6.56 -3.58 0.26
N SER A 82 7.06 -3.07 1.37
CA SER A 82 8.17 -2.13 1.43
C SER A 82 9.11 -2.53 2.57
N GLU A 83 10.41 -2.39 2.33
CA GLU A 83 11.46 -2.70 3.29
C GLU A 83 12.47 -1.56 3.44
N ARG A 84 13.13 -1.51 4.59
CA ARG A 84 14.11 -0.47 4.91
C ARG A 84 15.15 -0.98 5.89
N GLY A 85 16.43 -0.99 5.49
CA GLY A 85 17.54 -1.28 6.40
C GLY A 85 17.36 -2.62 7.11
N ASP A 86 17.14 -2.57 8.43
CA ASP A 86 16.90 -3.74 9.30
C ASP A 86 15.46 -4.29 9.25
N LYS A 87 14.52 -3.56 8.64
CA LYS A 87 13.12 -3.95 8.48
C LYS A 87 12.88 -4.55 7.11
N VAL A 88 13.38 -5.77 6.94
CA VAL A 88 13.32 -6.53 5.68
C VAL A 88 12.14 -7.48 5.63
N ILE A 89 11.62 -7.72 4.44
CA ILE A 89 10.65 -8.79 4.21
C ILE A 89 11.42 -10.12 4.20
N ASP A 90 10.85 -11.16 4.82
CA ASP A 90 11.46 -12.48 4.86
C ASP A 90 11.86 -12.94 3.45
N LYS A 91 13.13 -13.35 3.32
CA LYS A 91 13.75 -13.76 2.05
C LYS A 91 12.93 -14.83 1.32
N LYS A 92 12.18 -15.69 2.02
CA LYS A 92 11.33 -16.69 1.36
C LYS A 92 10.29 -16.05 0.43
N TYR A 93 9.76 -14.87 0.79
CA TYR A 93 8.72 -14.19 0.02
C TYR A 93 9.24 -13.46 -1.22
N HIS A 94 10.56 -13.23 -1.34
CA HIS A 94 11.17 -12.60 -2.52
C HIS A 94 10.98 -13.44 -3.80
N ASN A 95 10.76 -14.75 -3.65
CA ASN A 95 10.52 -15.67 -4.77
C ASN A 95 9.04 -15.90 -5.07
N TYR A 96 8.12 -15.30 -4.30
CA TYR A 96 6.69 -15.49 -4.50
C TYR A 96 6.22 -14.62 -5.67
N LYS A 97 5.60 -15.25 -6.68
CA LYS A 97 5.11 -14.54 -7.88
C LYS A 97 4.04 -13.49 -7.58
N ASN A 98 3.35 -13.62 -6.46
CA ASN A 98 2.31 -12.72 -6.01
C ASN A 98 2.77 -11.79 -4.88
N VAL A 99 4.08 -11.61 -4.70
CA VAL A 99 4.67 -10.64 -3.77
C VAL A 99 5.56 -9.67 -4.56
N LEU A 100 5.32 -8.38 -4.40
CA LEU A 100 6.14 -7.30 -4.93
C LEU A 100 6.73 -6.52 -3.77
N ILE A 101 8.04 -6.28 -3.79
CA ILE A 101 8.78 -5.63 -2.70
C ILE A 101 9.45 -4.36 -3.24
N PHE A 102 9.28 -3.26 -2.52
CA PHE A 102 9.92 -1.97 -2.78
C PHE A 102 10.99 -1.68 -1.74
N ASN A 103 12.17 -1.25 -2.17
CA ASN A 103 13.11 -0.62 -1.25
C ASN A 103 12.59 0.77 -0.87
N TYR A 104 12.75 1.14 0.39
CA TYR A 104 12.31 2.44 0.91
C TYR A 104 12.87 3.62 0.12
N ASP A 105 14.12 3.53 -0.33
CA ASP A 105 14.79 4.61 -1.07
C ASP A 105 14.09 4.91 -2.41
N GLU A 106 13.36 3.94 -2.97
CA GLU A 106 12.55 4.15 -4.18
C GLU A 106 11.25 4.91 -3.93
N LEU A 107 10.87 5.07 -2.66
CA LEU A 107 9.65 5.71 -2.19
C LEU A 107 9.94 7.07 -1.54
N LEU A 108 11.18 7.54 -1.61
CA LEU A 108 11.64 8.77 -0.99
C LEU A 108 11.81 9.89 -2.01
N GLU A 109 11.18 11.03 -1.75
CA GLU A 109 11.44 12.23 -2.54
C GLU A 109 12.83 12.79 -2.21
N THR A 110 13.57 13.18 -3.25
CA THR A 110 14.88 13.84 -3.14
C THR A 110 14.94 15.01 -4.11
N GLU A 111 15.99 15.83 -4.03
CA GLU A 111 16.19 16.97 -4.95
C GLU A 111 16.18 16.57 -6.44
N THR A 112 16.52 15.32 -6.74
CA THR A 112 16.60 14.78 -8.10
C THR A 112 15.59 13.67 -8.37
N TYR A 113 14.66 13.40 -7.46
CA TYR A 113 13.69 12.32 -7.59
C TYR A 113 12.35 12.78 -7.01
N SER A 114 11.49 13.22 -7.92
CA SER A 114 10.21 13.88 -7.63
C SER A 114 9.10 12.89 -7.26
N VAL A 115 7.96 13.41 -6.82
CA VAL A 115 6.73 12.61 -6.65
C VAL A 115 6.34 11.90 -7.95
N GLU A 116 6.45 12.59 -9.08
CA GLU A 116 6.18 12.03 -10.40
C GLU A 116 7.13 10.88 -10.75
N ASP A 117 8.41 10.97 -10.38
CA ASP A 117 9.38 9.90 -10.58
C ASP A 117 9.05 8.68 -9.71
N ILE A 118 8.74 8.89 -8.43
CA ILE A 118 8.30 7.84 -7.49
C ILE A 118 7.06 7.13 -8.04
N VAL A 119 6.06 7.89 -8.49
CA VAL A 119 4.81 7.35 -9.05
C VAL A 119 5.10 6.59 -10.34
N ASN A 120 5.96 7.11 -11.22
CA ASN A 120 6.33 6.42 -12.46
C ASN A 120 7.05 5.10 -12.20
N ASN A 121 8.02 5.06 -11.29
CA ASN A 121 8.70 3.82 -10.90
C ASN A 121 7.71 2.81 -10.32
N THR A 122 6.85 3.26 -9.40
CA THR A 122 5.83 2.41 -8.77
C THR A 122 4.83 1.87 -9.78
N TYR A 123 4.36 2.71 -10.71
CA TYR A 123 3.49 2.28 -11.80
C TYR A 123 4.14 1.17 -12.62
N ASN A 124 5.39 1.34 -13.06
CA ASN A 124 6.06 0.36 -13.92
C ASN A 124 6.17 -1.00 -13.22
N LYS A 125 6.59 -1.01 -11.95
CA LYS A 125 6.68 -2.23 -11.15
C LYS A 125 5.32 -2.89 -10.95
N LEU A 126 4.30 -2.12 -10.58
CA LEU A 126 2.94 -2.64 -10.42
C LEU A 126 2.38 -3.17 -11.74
N ARG A 127 2.69 -2.52 -12.85
CA ARG A 127 2.13 -2.87 -14.15
C ARG A 127 2.70 -4.17 -14.70
N SER A 128 3.96 -4.47 -14.39
CA SER A 128 4.59 -5.77 -14.66
C SER A 128 4.17 -6.88 -13.69
N PHE A 129 3.60 -6.52 -12.54
CA PHE A 129 3.25 -7.45 -11.46
C PHE A 129 1.77 -7.83 -11.43
N LEU A 130 0.88 -6.87 -11.68
CA LEU A 130 -0.57 -7.05 -11.61
C LEU A 130 -1.14 -7.55 -12.96
N PRO A 131 -2.29 -8.23 -12.95
CA PRO A 131 -3.03 -8.60 -14.17
C PRO A 131 -3.45 -7.39 -15.00
N ASP A 132 -3.36 -7.51 -16.32
CA ASP A 132 -3.64 -6.43 -17.28
C ASP A 132 -5.06 -5.85 -17.19
N ASP A 133 -6.02 -6.61 -16.64
CA ASP A 133 -7.38 -6.14 -16.43
C ASP A 133 -7.56 -5.21 -15.22
N ILE A 134 -6.51 -5.02 -14.42
CA ILE A 134 -6.48 -3.98 -13.37
C ILE A 134 -5.97 -2.69 -14.01
N GLU A 135 -6.85 -1.74 -14.30
CA GLU A 135 -6.44 -0.42 -14.80
C GLU A 135 -5.69 0.38 -13.72
N LEU A 136 -4.61 1.08 -14.11
CA LEU A 136 -3.84 1.96 -13.22
C LEU A 136 -3.78 3.37 -13.83
N ASN A 137 -4.08 4.38 -13.03
CA ASN A 137 -4.01 5.78 -13.43
C ASN A 137 -2.87 6.52 -12.70
N LYS A 138 -1.82 6.89 -13.45
CA LYS A 138 -0.67 7.63 -12.90
C LYS A 138 -1.04 9.01 -12.39
N GLN A 139 -1.86 9.74 -13.15
CA GLN A 139 -2.24 11.11 -12.81
C GLN A 139 -3.02 11.14 -11.49
N ASP A 140 -3.94 10.21 -11.31
CA ASP A 140 -4.70 10.07 -10.07
C ASP A 140 -3.80 9.73 -8.86
N ALA A 141 -2.76 8.92 -9.07
CA ALA A 141 -1.77 8.63 -8.05
C ALA A 141 -0.93 9.86 -7.67
N VAL A 142 -0.45 10.63 -8.65
CA VAL A 142 0.27 11.89 -8.39
C VAL A 142 -0.61 12.85 -7.57
N GLU A 143 -1.84 13.10 -8.01
CA GLU A 143 -2.78 13.98 -7.31
C GLU A 143 -3.05 13.53 -5.87
N ARG A 144 -3.21 12.22 -5.66
CA ARG A 144 -3.44 11.68 -4.32
C ARG A 144 -2.23 11.87 -3.41
N ILE A 145 -1.02 11.64 -3.91
CA ILE A 145 0.21 11.83 -3.12
C ILE A 145 0.46 13.32 -2.82
N GLN A 146 0.20 14.21 -3.79
CA GLN A 146 0.28 15.65 -3.56
C GLN A 146 -0.69 16.10 -2.46
N LYS A 147 -1.96 15.66 -2.48
CA LYS A 147 -2.93 15.96 -1.41
C LYS A 147 -2.49 15.41 -0.05
N MET A 148 -1.95 14.19 -0.01
CA MET A 148 -1.41 13.60 1.21
C MET A 148 -0.22 14.42 1.77
N ASN A 149 0.66 14.89 0.89
CA ASN A 149 1.79 15.73 1.27
C ASN A 149 1.34 17.10 1.80
N THR A 150 0.37 17.74 1.14
CA THR A 150 -0.23 19.00 1.63
C THR A 150 -0.83 18.81 3.03
N LEU A 151 -1.64 17.76 3.23
CA LEU A 151 -2.20 17.46 4.54
C LEU A 151 -1.10 17.21 5.58
N TYR A 152 -0.03 16.49 5.22
CA TYR A 152 1.08 16.25 6.13
C TYR A 152 1.67 17.57 6.64
N GLU A 153 1.89 18.55 5.77
CA GLU A 153 2.43 19.85 6.16
C GLU A 153 1.53 20.61 7.14
N GLU A 154 0.21 20.42 7.07
CA GLU A 154 -0.77 21.01 7.98
C GLU A 154 -0.80 20.32 9.37
N ILE A 155 -0.45 19.03 9.43
CA ILE A 155 -0.58 18.21 10.64
C ILE A 155 0.75 17.77 11.24
N LYS A 156 1.89 18.08 10.61
CA LYS A 156 3.22 17.58 11.00
C LYS A 156 3.61 17.90 12.44
N ASP A 157 3.15 19.05 12.96
CA ASP A 157 3.45 19.51 14.32
C ASP A 157 2.38 19.07 15.35
N ARG A 158 1.33 18.36 14.91
CA ARG A 158 0.36 17.74 15.81
C ARG A 158 0.97 16.51 16.47
N HIS A 159 0.44 16.18 17.65
CA HIS A 159 0.77 14.96 18.36
C HIS A 159 0.40 13.71 17.54
N TYR A 160 1.14 12.61 17.71
CA TYR A 160 0.94 11.36 16.98
C TYR A 160 -0.46 10.74 17.13
N SER A 161 -1.17 11.08 18.21
CA SER A 161 -2.56 10.65 18.41
C SER A 161 -3.55 11.31 17.43
N TYR A 162 -3.18 12.41 16.78
CA TYR A 162 -3.94 12.91 15.65
C TYR A 162 -3.72 11.97 14.47
N ALA A 163 -4.79 11.42 13.92
CA ALA A 163 -4.77 10.56 12.75
C ALA A 163 -5.80 11.06 11.75
N ASP A 164 -5.38 11.19 10.49
CA ASP A 164 -6.29 11.35 9.38
C ASP A 164 -6.75 9.98 8.89
N ASP A 165 -8.07 9.77 8.86
CA ASP A 165 -8.66 8.48 8.48
C ASP A 165 -8.53 8.20 6.98
N PHE A 166 -8.45 9.23 6.14
CA PHE A 166 -8.48 9.08 4.69
C PHE A 166 -7.16 8.54 4.12
N PHE A 167 -6.04 9.12 4.52
CA PHE A 167 -4.69 8.74 4.13
C PHE A 167 -4.03 7.79 5.13
N GLN A 168 -4.63 7.57 6.31
CA GLN A 168 -4.04 6.82 7.43
C GLN A 168 -2.68 7.41 7.82
N LEU A 169 -2.67 8.73 8.00
CA LEU A 169 -1.49 9.55 8.25
C LEU A 169 -1.61 10.24 9.61
N HIS A 170 -0.57 10.11 10.45
CA HIS A 170 -0.58 10.69 11.79
C HIS A 170 0.07 12.08 11.86
N GLY A 171 -0.17 12.81 12.94
CA GLY A 171 0.68 13.93 13.33
C GLY A 171 2.10 13.46 13.66
N SER A 172 3.12 14.29 13.41
CA SER A 172 4.53 13.91 13.63
C SER A 172 4.95 12.59 12.94
N HIS A 173 4.23 12.12 11.91
CA HIS A 173 4.41 10.77 11.33
C HIS A 173 5.80 10.54 10.74
N ARG A 174 6.44 11.59 10.19
CA ARG A 174 7.79 11.52 9.63
C ARG A 174 8.87 11.92 10.63
N THR A 175 8.52 12.59 11.72
CA THR A 175 9.44 13.18 12.71
C THR A 175 9.46 12.45 14.05
N THR A 176 8.56 11.48 14.27
CA THR A 176 8.53 10.65 15.49
C THR A 176 9.77 9.74 15.53
N ALA A 177 10.85 10.26 16.12
CA ALA A 177 11.73 9.44 16.94
C ALA A 177 10.86 8.99 18.13
N TYR A 178 10.65 7.68 18.30
CA TYR A 178 10.17 7.21 19.59
C TYR A 178 11.26 7.62 20.59
N LYS A 179 10.95 8.58 21.47
CA LYS A 179 11.68 8.75 22.71
C LYS A 179 11.24 7.65 23.66
#